data_AF-A0A1F7X7S6-F1
#
_entry.id   AF-A0A1F7X7S6-F1
#
_cell.length_a   1.000
_cell.length_b   1.000
_cell.length_c   1.000
_cell.angle_alpha   90.00
_cell.angle_beta   90.00
_cell.angle_gamma   90.00
#
_symmetry.space_group_name_H-M   'P 1'
#
loop_
_entity.id
_entity.type
_entity.pdbx_description
1 polymer ?
#
loop_
_entity_poly.entity_id
_entity_poly.type
_entity_poly.pdbx_seq_one_letter_code
_entity_poly.pdbx_strand_id
1 'polypeptide(L)'
;MKRCAIVSILLLLIVVVFYLFVFRNWNISDDGISLKEISSFDDCVSAGFGVLESYPSQCRTSDGRSFTQDIGNELEMLDLIKVDNPRPNTLLISPLEIKGAARGTWFFEAQAGAKLLDEDGEEVATGIVQTEGDWMTGEFVGFSGELLFERQESGKGTLVLENANPSGLPENQIQLIIPVIF
;
A
#
# COMPACT_ATOMS: atom_id res chain seq x y z
N MET A 1 -61.79 -37.40 -27.38
CA MET A 1 -61.37 -36.02 -27.73
C MET A 1 -60.99 -35.18 -26.50
N LYS A 2 -61.83 -35.06 -25.46
CA LYS A 2 -61.53 -34.23 -24.26
C LYS A 2 -60.30 -34.68 -23.43
N ARG A 3 -60.03 -35.99 -23.34
CA ARG A 3 -58.89 -36.54 -22.58
C ARG A 3 -57.53 -36.24 -23.23
N CYS A 4 -57.43 -36.22 -24.56
CA CYS A 4 -56.20 -35.83 -25.27
C CYS A 4 -55.88 -34.33 -25.14
N ALA A 5 -56.92 -33.48 -25.10
CA ALA A 5 -56.76 -32.04 -24.89
C ALA A 5 -56.17 -31.74 -23.50
N ILE A 6 -56.63 -32.43 -22.45
CA ILE A 6 -56.14 -32.25 -21.08
C ILE A 6 -54.67 -32.67 -20.95
N VAL A 7 -54.28 -33.81 -21.55
CA VAL A 7 -52.88 -34.27 -21.55
C VAL A 7 -51.96 -33.29 -22.27
N SER A 8 -52.40 -32.72 -23.38
CA SER A 8 -51.62 -31.75 -24.16
C SER A 8 -51.41 -30.44 -23.38
N ILE A 9 -52.43 -29.97 -22.65
CA ILE A 9 -52.35 -28.77 -21.81
C ILE A 9 -51.39 -28.99 -20.62
N LEU A 10 -51.43 -30.16 -19.99
CA LEU A 10 -50.54 -30.48 -18.86
C LEU A 10 -49.07 -30.55 -19.30
N LEU A 11 -48.78 -31.15 -20.46
CA LEU A 11 -47.43 -31.16 -21.03
C LEU A 11 -46.92 -29.75 -21.32
N LEU A 12 -47.77 -28.88 -21.87
CA LEU A 12 -47.41 -27.50 -22.18
C LEU A 12 -47.12 -26.70 -20.90
N LEU A 13 -47.91 -26.89 -19.83
CA LEU A 13 -47.64 -26.29 -18.52
C LEU A 13 -46.33 -26.77 -17.90
N ILE A 14 -46.00 -28.06 -18.01
CA ILE A 14 -44.73 -28.61 -17.51
C ILE A 14 -43.54 -27.99 -18.26
N VAL A 15 -43.64 -27.85 -19.59
CA VAL A 15 -42.59 -27.22 -20.39
C VAL A 15 -42.43 -25.74 -20.02
N VAL A 16 -43.53 -25.02 -19.80
CA VAL A 16 -43.49 -23.61 -19.38
C VAL A 16 -42.89 -23.48 -17.98
N VAL A 17 -43.28 -24.32 -17.02
CA VAL A 17 -42.71 -24.30 -15.66
C VAL A 17 -41.24 -24.68 -15.68
N PHE A 18 -40.83 -25.67 -16.48
CA PHE A 18 -39.43 -26.04 -16.66
C PHE A 18 -38.63 -24.90 -17.29
N TYR A 19 -39.17 -24.26 -18.33
CA TYR A 19 -38.55 -23.09 -18.96
C TYR A 19 -38.41 -21.93 -17.97
N LEU A 20 -39.44 -21.62 -17.19
CA LEU A 20 -39.38 -20.57 -16.15
C LEU A 20 -38.41 -20.92 -15.04
N PHE A 21 -38.31 -22.19 -14.65
CA PHE A 21 -37.34 -22.67 -13.65
C PHE A 21 -35.90 -22.55 -14.16
N VAL A 22 -35.64 -22.98 -15.39
CA VAL A 22 -34.33 -22.84 -16.05
C VAL A 22 -33.99 -21.36 -16.24
N PHE A 23 -34.92 -20.56 -16.74
CA PHE A 23 -34.73 -19.12 -16.95
C PHE A 23 -34.47 -18.38 -15.64
N ARG A 24 -35.17 -18.73 -14.55
CA ARG A 24 -34.93 -18.17 -13.22
C ARG A 24 -33.56 -18.55 -12.68
N ASN A 25 -33.13 -19.80 -12.88
CA ASN A 25 -31.83 -20.26 -12.41
C ASN A 25 -30.66 -19.82 -13.31
N TRP A 26 -30.91 -19.44 -14.56
CA TRP A 26 -29.88 -18.94 -15.48
C TRP A 26 -29.53 -17.46 -15.26
N ASN A 27 -30.41 -16.71 -14.61
CA ASN A 27 -30.18 -15.30 -14.23
C ASN A 27 -29.39 -15.12 -12.93
N ILE A 28 -28.80 -16.19 -12.38
CA ILE A 28 -27.93 -16.14 -11.18
C ILE A 28 -26.57 -16.67 -11.59
N SER A 29 -25.80 -15.86 -12.32
CA SER A 29 -24.36 -16.03 -12.52
C SER A 29 -23.80 -14.70 -13.00
N ASP A 30 -23.86 -13.70 -12.12
CA ASP A 30 -22.93 -12.59 -12.20
C ASP A 30 -22.11 -12.65 -10.90
N ASP A 31 -21.13 -13.56 -10.86
CA ASP A 31 -19.98 -13.46 -9.94
C ASP A 31 -19.05 -12.32 -10.40
N GLY A 32 -19.64 -11.25 -10.96
CA GLY A 32 -18.96 -10.05 -11.39
C GLY A 32 -18.47 -9.33 -10.15
N ILE A 33 -17.14 -9.29 -9.99
CA ILE A 33 -16.46 -8.42 -9.04
C ILE A 33 -17.14 -7.05 -9.10
N SER A 34 -17.76 -6.63 -7.99
CA SER A 34 -18.44 -5.34 -7.89
C SER A 34 -17.40 -4.23 -8.02
N LEU A 35 -17.16 -3.79 -9.26
CA LEU A 35 -16.21 -2.71 -9.57
C LEU A 35 -16.50 -1.43 -8.77
N LYS A 36 -17.73 -1.27 -8.27
CA LYS A 36 -18.16 -0.15 -7.44
C LYS A 36 -17.40 -0.05 -6.10
N GLU A 37 -16.86 -1.16 -5.60
CA GLU A 37 -16.19 -1.23 -4.29
C GLU A 37 -14.69 -0.94 -4.37
N ILE A 38 -14.09 -0.93 -5.56
CA ILE A 38 -12.66 -0.73 -5.74
C ILE A 38 -12.34 0.76 -5.66
N SER A 39 -11.68 1.19 -4.60
CA SER A 39 -11.36 2.59 -4.32
C SER A 39 -9.87 2.87 -4.11
N SER A 40 -9.07 1.82 -3.88
CA SER A 40 -7.63 1.93 -3.61
C SER A 40 -6.79 0.96 -4.44
N PHE A 41 -5.47 1.12 -4.38
CA PHE A 41 -4.53 0.14 -4.93
C PHE A 41 -4.71 -1.23 -4.25
N ASP A 42 -4.84 -1.25 -2.92
CA ASP A 42 -5.02 -2.47 -2.12
C ASP A 42 -6.32 -3.21 -2.52
N ASP A 43 -7.42 -2.48 -2.73
CA ASP A 43 -8.69 -3.05 -3.21
C ASP A 43 -8.54 -3.65 -4.60
N CYS A 44 -7.84 -2.95 -5.49
CA CYS A 44 -7.62 -3.38 -6.87
C CYS A 44 -6.80 -4.68 -6.92
N VAL A 45 -5.73 -4.77 -6.12
CA VAL A 45 -4.90 -5.98 -6.01
C VAL A 45 -5.69 -7.12 -5.36
N SER A 46 -6.43 -6.84 -4.27
CA SER A 46 -7.24 -7.84 -3.56
C SER A 46 -8.37 -8.40 -4.42
N ALA A 47 -8.90 -7.59 -5.35
CA ALA A 47 -9.87 -8.01 -6.35
C ALA A 47 -9.25 -8.81 -7.52
N GLY A 48 -7.93 -9.03 -7.53
CA GLY A 48 -7.24 -9.88 -8.49
C GLY A 48 -6.93 -9.22 -9.83
N PHE A 49 -6.96 -7.88 -9.91
CA PHE A 49 -6.56 -7.17 -11.12
C PHE A 49 -5.05 -7.18 -11.32
N GLY A 50 -4.63 -7.00 -12.58
CA GLY A 50 -3.22 -7.01 -12.96
C GLY A 50 -2.46 -5.79 -12.41
N VAL A 51 -1.31 -6.05 -11.81
CA VAL A 51 -0.34 -5.03 -11.38
C VAL A 51 0.73 -4.86 -12.45
N LEU A 52 1.00 -3.61 -12.82
CA LEU A 52 2.05 -3.23 -13.75
C LEU A 52 3.40 -3.21 -13.02
N GLU A 53 4.45 -3.70 -13.68
CA GLU A 53 5.85 -3.63 -13.24
C GLU A 53 6.43 -2.21 -13.43
N SER A 54 5.78 -1.22 -12.83
CA SER A 54 6.24 0.17 -12.77
C SER A 54 6.67 0.53 -11.34
N TYR A 55 7.41 1.62 -11.19
CA TYR A 55 7.67 2.21 -9.88
C TYR A 55 7.20 3.67 -9.85
N PRO A 56 6.16 4.01 -9.07
CA PRO A 56 5.38 3.13 -8.19
C PRO A 56 4.55 2.10 -8.97
N SER A 57 4.18 1.01 -8.30
CA SER A 57 3.32 -0.03 -8.89
C SER A 57 1.95 0.55 -9.22
N GLN A 58 1.34 0.11 -10.32
CA GLN A 58 0.00 0.54 -10.72
C GLN A 58 -0.90 -0.67 -10.94
N CYS A 59 -2.11 -0.65 -10.38
CA CYS A 59 -3.12 -1.68 -10.57
C CYS A 59 -4.24 -1.15 -11.47
N ARG A 60 -4.61 -1.91 -12.51
CA ARG A 60 -5.59 -1.47 -13.52
C ARG A 60 -6.82 -2.37 -13.56
N THR A 61 -7.99 -1.77 -13.41
CA THR A 61 -9.28 -2.46 -13.48
C THR A 61 -9.78 -2.64 -14.91
N SER A 62 -10.73 -3.55 -15.12
CA SER A 62 -11.32 -3.84 -16.42
C SER A 62 -12.14 -2.68 -17.01
N ASP A 63 -12.66 -1.78 -16.17
CA ASP A 63 -13.34 -0.54 -16.58
C ASP A 63 -12.37 0.61 -16.91
N GLY A 64 -11.06 0.38 -16.81
CA GLY A 64 -10.03 1.32 -17.22
C GLY A 64 -9.52 2.28 -16.14
N ARG A 65 -9.99 2.17 -14.88
CA ARG A 65 -9.40 2.91 -13.76
C ARG A 65 -8.01 2.36 -13.44
N SER A 66 -7.15 3.24 -12.90
CA SER A 66 -5.79 2.91 -12.50
C SER A 66 -5.56 3.46 -11.10
N PHE A 67 -5.04 2.61 -10.23
CA PHE A 67 -4.69 2.96 -8.86
C PHE A 67 -3.18 2.84 -8.71
N THR A 68 -2.55 3.85 -8.13
CA THR A 68 -1.10 3.87 -7.89
C THR A 68 -0.84 3.50 -6.44
N GLN A 69 0.16 2.66 -6.21
CA GLN A 69 0.62 2.32 -4.86
C GLN A 69 1.13 3.58 -4.15
N ASP A 70 0.73 3.76 -2.89
CA ASP A 70 1.29 4.82 -2.05
C ASP A 70 2.74 4.49 -1.67
N ILE A 71 3.64 5.43 -1.92
CA ILE A 71 5.06 5.35 -1.58
C ILE A 71 5.51 6.55 -0.73
N GLY A 72 4.56 7.29 -0.15
CA GLY A 72 4.81 8.54 0.53
C GLY A 72 5.41 9.58 -0.42
N ASN A 73 6.46 10.27 0.03
CA ASN A 73 7.13 11.30 -0.76
C ASN A 73 8.52 10.86 -1.27
N GLU A 74 8.78 9.55 -1.39
CA GLU A 74 10.09 9.03 -1.77
C GLU A 74 10.64 9.65 -3.08
N LEU A 75 9.80 9.81 -4.10
CA LEU A 75 10.21 10.39 -5.39
C LEU A 75 10.59 11.88 -5.28
N GLU A 76 10.00 12.61 -4.35
CA GLU A 76 10.30 14.03 -4.11
C GLU A 76 11.65 14.20 -3.42
N MET A 77 12.13 13.17 -2.72
CA MET A 77 13.32 13.19 -1.89
C MET A 77 14.55 12.55 -2.53
N LEU A 78 14.44 11.99 -3.75
CA LEU A 78 15.51 11.22 -4.42
C LEU A 78 16.86 11.92 -4.52
N ASP A 79 16.87 13.25 -4.61
CA ASP A 79 18.08 14.05 -4.69
C ASP A 79 18.75 14.27 -3.33
N LEU A 80 18.04 14.04 -2.22
CA LEU A 80 18.51 14.26 -0.86
C LEU A 80 18.77 12.96 -0.09
N ILE A 81 17.88 11.98 -0.22
CA ILE A 81 17.90 10.74 0.56
C ILE A 81 17.25 9.60 -0.23
N LYS A 82 17.83 8.40 -0.10
CA LYS A 82 17.35 7.15 -0.69
C LYS A 82 17.39 6.07 0.40
N VAL A 83 16.29 5.34 0.56
CA VAL A 83 16.17 4.28 1.57
C VAL A 83 16.11 2.92 0.86
N ASP A 84 17.04 2.05 1.22
CA ASP A 84 17.11 0.68 0.70
C ASP A 84 16.24 -0.27 1.55
N ASN A 85 16.15 -0.02 2.86
CA ASN A 85 15.32 -0.79 3.79
C ASN A 85 14.77 0.12 4.91
N PRO A 86 13.47 0.05 5.25
CA PRO A 86 12.41 -0.69 4.57
C PRO A 86 11.97 -0.01 3.26
N ARG A 87 11.38 -0.79 2.34
CA ARG A 87 10.69 -0.26 1.15
C ARG A 87 9.22 0.07 1.50
N PRO A 88 8.55 0.96 0.75
CA PRO A 88 7.14 1.27 1.01
C PRO A 88 6.24 0.04 1.07
N ASN A 89 5.31 0.03 2.03
CA ASN A 89 4.34 -1.02 2.31
C ASN A 89 4.96 -2.37 2.71
N THR A 90 6.21 -2.39 3.18
CA THR A 90 6.84 -3.59 3.73
C THR A 90 6.25 -3.91 5.11
N LEU A 91 6.02 -5.20 5.37
CA LEU A 91 5.67 -5.70 6.70
C LEU A 91 6.87 -5.58 7.64
N LEU A 92 6.70 -4.81 8.73
CA LEU A 92 7.75 -4.55 9.69
C LEU A 92 7.89 -5.68 10.71
N ILE A 93 9.13 -5.95 11.09
CA ILE A 93 9.48 -6.79 12.22
C ILE A 93 10.41 -6.01 13.13
N SER A 94 10.27 -6.21 14.45
CA SER A 94 11.15 -5.59 15.44
C SER A 94 12.34 -6.51 15.71
N PRO A 95 13.59 -6.00 15.71
CA PRO A 95 13.95 -4.61 15.40
C PRO A 95 13.82 -4.26 13.92
N LEU A 96 13.38 -3.02 13.64
CA LEU A 96 13.38 -2.47 12.29
C LEU A 96 14.77 -1.92 11.97
N GLU A 97 15.47 -2.57 11.06
CA GLU A 97 16.70 -2.06 10.47
C GLU A 97 16.38 -1.00 9.39
N ILE A 98 16.99 0.17 9.49
CA ILE A 98 16.87 1.26 8.51
C ILE A 98 18.21 1.40 7.81
N LYS A 99 18.22 1.34 6.47
CA LYS A 99 19.42 1.49 5.64
C LYS A 99 19.15 2.33 4.41
N GLY A 100 20.16 3.09 4.00
CA GLY A 100 20.11 3.86 2.77
C GLY A 100 21.32 4.74 2.58
N ALA A 101 21.16 5.78 1.78
CA ALA A 101 22.15 6.82 1.60
C ALA A 101 21.48 8.20 1.51
N ALA A 102 22.09 9.21 2.10
CA ALA A 102 21.62 10.59 2.02
C ALA A 102 22.78 11.55 1.80
N ARG A 103 22.48 12.76 1.32
CA ARG A 103 23.47 13.84 1.25
C ARG A 103 23.90 14.25 2.64
N GLY A 104 25.15 14.71 2.76
CA GLY A 104 25.70 15.22 4.01
C GLY A 104 24.84 16.23 4.75
N THR A 105 24.12 17.09 4.01
CA THR A 105 23.20 18.11 4.56
C THR A 105 22.00 17.53 5.30
N TRP A 106 21.73 16.22 5.17
CA TRP A 106 20.69 15.53 5.93
C TRP A 106 21.09 15.28 7.40
N PHE A 107 22.39 15.30 7.69
CA PHE A 107 22.96 14.92 8.98
C PHE A 107 23.53 16.12 9.75
N PHE A 108 23.57 15.99 11.07
CA PHE A 108 24.36 16.83 11.96
C PHE A 108 25.08 15.90 12.94
N GLU A 109 26.38 16.11 13.13
CA GLU A 109 27.22 15.22 13.96
C GLU A 109 27.11 13.73 13.56
N ALA A 110 27.01 13.46 12.24
CA ALA A 110 26.87 12.12 11.67
C ALA A 110 25.54 11.40 11.98
N GLN A 111 24.50 12.13 12.42
CA GLN A 111 23.22 11.55 12.85
C GLN A 111 22.02 12.31 12.27
N ALA A 112 20.90 11.60 12.10
CA ALA A 112 19.60 12.14 11.71
C ALA A 112 18.46 11.38 12.41
N GLY A 113 17.29 12.01 12.51
CA GLY A 113 16.15 11.46 13.27
C GLY A 113 15.36 10.42 12.49
N ALA A 114 14.81 9.44 13.20
CA ALA A 114 13.86 8.46 12.68
C ALA A 114 12.69 8.29 13.65
N LYS A 115 11.46 8.25 13.12
CA LYS A 115 10.23 8.04 13.87
C LYS A 115 9.37 7.00 13.18
N LEU A 116 8.75 6.12 13.95
CA LEU A 116 7.75 5.17 13.48
C LEU A 116 6.41 5.58 14.09
N LEU A 117 5.44 5.83 13.23
CA LEU A 117 4.08 6.23 13.60
C LEU A 117 3.09 5.10 13.27
N ASP A 118 2.02 4.99 14.04
CA ASP A 118 0.88 4.13 13.73
C ASP A 118 -0.10 4.77 12.73
N GLU A 119 -1.25 4.14 12.55
CA GLU A 119 -2.31 4.59 11.64
C GLU A 119 -2.99 5.89 12.11
N ASP A 120 -3.04 6.13 13.41
CA ASP A 120 -3.61 7.35 14.02
C ASP A 120 -2.58 8.50 14.07
N GLY A 121 -1.32 8.22 13.71
CA GLY A 121 -0.20 9.15 13.73
C GLY A 121 0.46 9.30 15.10
N GLU A 122 0.20 8.37 16.03
CA GLU A 122 0.87 8.32 17.33
C GLU A 122 2.27 7.71 17.19
N GLU A 123 3.22 8.21 17.97
CA GLU A 123 4.60 7.73 17.95
C GLU A 123 4.71 6.33 18.59
N VAL A 124 5.02 5.33 17.77
CA VAL A 124 5.27 3.94 18.20
C VAL A 124 6.72 3.77 18.66
N ALA A 125 7.67 4.37 17.94
CA ALA A 125 9.09 4.34 18.29
C ALA A 125 9.84 5.54 17.72
N THR A 126 10.93 5.91 18.37
CA THR A 126 11.85 6.95 17.91
C THR A 126 13.29 6.47 18.03
N GLY A 127 14.16 7.02 17.18
CA GLY A 127 15.57 6.68 17.16
C GLY A 127 16.34 7.53 16.18
N ILE A 128 17.53 7.06 15.82
CA ILE A 128 18.44 7.77 14.93
C ILE A 128 19.00 6.83 13.87
N VAL A 129 19.36 7.41 12.74
CA VAL A 129 20.26 6.80 11.76
C VAL A 129 21.62 7.48 11.84
N GLN A 130 22.68 6.71 11.66
CA GLN A 130 24.07 7.16 11.72
C GLN A 130 24.76 6.93 10.39
N THR A 131 25.61 7.85 9.99
CA THR A 131 26.38 7.71 8.74
C THR A 131 27.52 6.71 8.90
N GLU A 132 27.76 5.91 7.87
CA GLU A 132 28.81 4.89 7.83
C GLU A 132 30.16 5.43 7.31
N GLY A 133 30.20 6.70 6.92
CA GLY A 133 31.37 7.36 6.34
C GLY A 133 31.40 8.86 6.58
N ASP A 134 32.27 9.56 5.85
CA ASP A 134 32.39 11.02 5.94
C ASP A 134 31.18 11.72 5.33
N TRP A 135 30.36 12.31 6.19
CA TRP A 135 29.15 13.02 5.83
C TRP A 135 29.41 14.49 5.45
N MET A 136 30.60 15.04 5.67
CA MET A 136 30.90 16.44 5.33
C MET A 136 31.21 16.64 3.84
N THR A 137 30.80 15.70 3.00
CA THR A 137 30.99 15.72 1.55
C THR A 137 29.67 16.09 0.85
N GLY A 138 29.76 16.56 -0.40
CA GLY A 138 28.57 16.83 -1.22
C GLY A 138 27.91 15.58 -1.81
N GLU A 139 28.53 14.41 -1.60
CA GLU A 139 28.10 13.13 -2.14
C GLU A 139 27.10 12.44 -1.21
N PHE A 140 26.50 11.36 -1.70
CA PHE A 140 25.69 10.48 -0.87
C PHE A 140 26.59 9.68 0.07
N VAL A 141 26.26 9.70 1.36
CA VAL A 141 26.89 8.88 2.39
C VAL A 141 25.88 7.83 2.85
N GLY A 142 26.34 6.58 2.97
CA GLY A 142 25.53 5.49 3.52
C GLY A 142 25.17 5.74 4.98
N PHE A 143 23.99 5.30 5.39
CA PHE A 143 23.56 5.36 6.78
C PHE A 143 22.85 4.07 7.19
N SER A 144 22.91 3.79 8.49
CA SER A 144 22.16 2.71 9.12
C SER A 144 21.60 3.12 10.48
N GLY A 145 20.52 2.48 10.89
CA GLY A 145 19.90 2.68 12.20
C GLY A 145 18.96 1.53 12.55
N GLU A 146 18.51 1.50 13.79
CA GLU A 146 17.64 0.46 14.31
C GLU A 146 16.54 1.09 15.15
N LEU A 147 15.28 0.70 14.91
CA LEU A 147 14.14 1.05 15.76
C LEU A 147 13.60 -0.18 16.46
N LEU A 148 13.60 -0.13 17.79
CA LEU A 148 12.94 -1.11 18.64
C LEU A 148 11.51 -0.65 18.92
N PHE A 149 10.55 -1.49 18.57
CA PHE A 149 9.13 -1.25 18.84
C PHE A 149 8.44 -2.53 19.34
N GLU A 150 7.38 -2.36 20.12
CA GLU A 150 6.53 -3.47 20.53
C GLU A 150 5.64 -3.94 19.38
N ARG A 151 5.24 -5.22 19.39
CA ARG A 151 4.31 -5.75 18.39
C ARG A 151 3.04 -4.89 18.37
N GLN A 152 2.78 -4.28 17.22
CA GLN A 152 1.53 -3.57 16.97
C GLN A 152 0.45 -4.56 16.49
N GLU A 153 -0.81 -4.15 16.60
CA GLU A 153 -1.88 -4.83 15.87
C GLU A 153 -1.67 -4.64 14.36
N SER A 154 -2.20 -5.56 13.54
CA SER A 154 -2.05 -5.44 12.09
C SER A 154 -2.74 -4.17 11.60
N GLY A 155 -2.00 -3.34 10.88
CA GLY A 155 -2.46 -2.01 10.50
C GLY A 155 -1.43 -1.27 9.64
N LYS A 156 -1.80 -0.06 9.22
CA LYS A 156 -0.89 0.83 8.49
C LYS A 156 -0.01 1.59 9.48
N GLY A 157 1.15 2.00 9.01
CA GLY A 157 2.06 2.85 9.76
C GLY A 157 2.87 3.74 8.83
N THR A 158 3.65 4.62 9.43
CA THR A 158 4.52 5.53 8.69
C THR A 158 5.91 5.58 9.33
N LEU A 159 6.94 5.25 8.54
CA LEU A 159 8.32 5.56 8.90
C LEU A 159 8.64 6.97 8.39
N VAL A 160 9.09 7.84 9.29
CA VAL A 160 9.51 9.21 9.01
C VAL A 160 11.00 9.33 9.29
N LEU A 161 11.79 9.67 8.27
CA LEU A 161 13.18 10.09 8.46
C LEU A 161 13.23 11.61 8.40
N GLU A 162 13.84 12.22 9.40
CA GLU A 162 13.91 13.67 9.58
C GLU A 162 15.35 14.13 9.36
N ASN A 163 15.55 15.14 8.51
CA ASN A 163 16.86 15.76 8.43
C ASN A 163 17.22 16.38 9.79
N ALA A 164 18.52 16.44 10.08
CA ALA A 164 18.97 17.19 11.24
C ALA A 164 18.67 18.68 11.05
N ASN A 165 18.03 19.27 12.06
CA ASN A 165 17.64 20.68 12.06
C ASN A 165 18.15 21.40 13.32
N PRO A 166 19.45 21.75 13.40
CA PRO A 166 20.03 22.42 14.58
C PRO A 166 19.40 23.77 14.90
N SER A 167 18.76 24.42 13.92
CA SER A 167 18.06 25.69 14.11
C SER A 167 16.74 25.55 14.87
N GLY A 168 16.13 24.36 14.85
CA GLY A 168 14.79 24.10 15.38
C GLY A 168 13.65 24.82 14.65
N LEU A 169 13.95 25.47 13.51
CA LEU A 169 12.97 26.21 12.73
C LEU A 169 12.16 25.27 11.83
N PRO A 170 10.81 25.29 11.86
CA PRO A 170 9.97 24.38 11.08
C PRO A 170 10.24 24.42 9.56
N GLU A 171 10.56 25.59 9.01
CA GLU A 171 10.87 25.77 7.59
C GLU A 171 12.11 25.00 7.10
N ASN A 172 12.99 24.62 8.02
CA ASN A 172 14.20 23.83 7.74
C ASN A 172 14.00 22.32 7.99
N GLN A 173 12.81 21.92 8.44
CA GLN A 173 12.48 20.52 8.69
C GLN A 173 12.01 19.85 7.40
N ILE A 174 12.86 19.00 6.85
CA ILE A 174 12.60 18.14 5.70
C ILE A 174 12.38 16.71 6.22
N GLN A 175 11.38 16.04 5.64
CA GLN A 175 11.01 14.69 6.04
C GLN A 175 10.91 13.80 4.80
N LEU A 176 11.45 12.59 4.92
CA LEU A 176 11.11 11.47 4.04
C LEU A 176 10.07 10.61 4.76
N ILE A 177 8.95 10.36 4.09
CA ILE A 177 7.78 9.65 4.56
C ILE A 177 7.68 8.35 3.78
N ILE A 178 7.67 7.23 4.48
CA ILE A 178 7.59 5.88 3.91
C ILE A 178 6.40 5.16 4.55
N PRO A 179 5.33 4.84 3.81
CA PRO A 179 4.24 4.03 4.34
C PRO A 179 4.75 2.61 4.62
N VAL A 180 4.30 2.01 5.71
CA VAL A 180 4.72 0.68 6.20
C VAL A 180 3.52 -0.07 6.76
N ILE A 181 3.69 -1.36 7.06
CA ILE A 181 2.63 -2.22 7.60
C ILE A 181 3.17 -2.94 8.84
N PHE A 182 2.34 -3.13 9.86
CA PHE A 182 2.65 -3.91 11.06
C PHE A 182 2.14 -5.36 11.01
#